data_AF-A0A6C0AYJ5-F1
#
_entry.id   AF-A0A6C0AYJ5-F1
#
_cell.length_a   1.000
_cell.length_b   1.000
_cell.length_c   1.000
_cell.angle_alpha   90.00
_cell.angle_beta   90.00
_cell.angle_gamma   90.00
#
_symmetry.space_group_name_H-M   'P 1'
#
loop_
_entity.id
_entity.type
_entity.pdbx_description
1 polymer ?
#
loop_
_entity_poly.entity_id
_entity_poly.type
_entity_poly.pdbx_seq_one_letter_code
_entity_poly.pdbx_strand_id
1 'polypeptide(L)'
;MQIACDDIAINVMENLIAEKEKMLRETYIDLKKTAAENAIFKLVLGDYEKYYNNIIIKKQKQYDAFKVISDYLDNLIMNTDILSEEAKQMKEDQKEILKKLSYIRGELDELMI
;
A
#
# COMPACT_ATOMS: atom_id res chain seq x y z
N MET A 1 52.40 14.73 47.21
CA MET A 1 50.93 14.63 47.37
C MET A 1 50.19 15.15 46.15
N GLN A 2 50.49 16.37 45.67
CA GLN A 2 49.83 16.97 44.49
C GLN A 2 49.90 16.10 43.22
N ILE A 3 51.09 15.58 42.88
CA ILE A 3 51.34 14.73 41.70
C ILE A 3 50.46 13.46 41.69
N ALA A 4 50.26 12.83 42.84
CA ALA A 4 49.42 11.62 42.92
C ALA A 4 47.91 11.93 42.76
N CYS A 5 47.46 13.12 43.16
CA CYS A 5 46.07 13.55 42.92
C CYS A 5 45.85 13.89 41.44
N ASP A 6 46.84 14.50 40.78
CA ASP A 6 46.80 14.83 39.35
C ASP A 6 46.81 13.55 38.50
N ASP A 7 47.60 12.54 38.86
CA ASP A 7 47.60 11.22 38.18
C ASP A 7 46.25 10.48 38.32
N ILE A 8 45.58 10.60 39.47
CA ILE A 8 44.23 10.04 39.67
C ILE A 8 43.21 10.77 38.79
N ALA A 9 43.29 12.11 38.73
CA ALA A 9 42.40 12.91 37.89
C ALA A 9 42.57 12.59 36.39
N ILE A 10 43.80 12.40 35.93
CA ILE A 10 44.12 11.98 34.56
C ILE A 10 43.52 10.60 34.28
N ASN A 11 43.73 9.61 35.15
CA ASN A 11 43.15 8.27 34.98
C ASN A 11 41.62 8.30 34.94
N VAL A 12 40.97 9.13 35.77
CA VAL A 12 39.51 9.28 35.75
C VAL A 12 39.06 9.90 34.42
N MET A 13 39.76 10.93 33.92
CA MET A 13 39.44 11.52 32.62
C MET A 13 39.65 10.54 31.47
N GLU A 14 40.73 9.77 31.46
CA GLU A 14 41.00 8.76 30.43
C GLU A 14 39.93 7.67 30.41
N ASN A 15 39.48 7.20 31.59
CA ASN A 15 38.39 6.24 31.70
C ASN A 15 37.06 6.83 31.19
N LEU A 16 36.75 8.08 31.52
CA LEU A 16 35.56 8.77 31.02
C LEU A 16 35.61 8.95 29.50
N ILE A 17 36.77 9.29 28.94
CA ILE A 17 36.97 9.39 27.49
C ILE A 17 36.71 8.03 26.84
N ALA A 18 37.32 6.96 27.34
CA ALA A 18 37.14 5.61 26.81
C ALA A 18 35.67 5.14 26.87
N GLU A 19 34.97 5.46 27.97
CA GLU A 19 33.55 5.15 28.12
C GLU A 19 32.68 5.92 27.12
N LYS A 20 32.97 7.22 26.91
CA LYS A 20 32.26 8.04 25.93
C LYS A 20 32.51 7.58 24.49
N GLU A 21 33.74 7.21 24.16
CA GLU A 21 34.08 6.66 22.84
C GLU A 21 33.34 5.34 22.58
N LYS A 22 33.26 4.46 23.58
CA LYS A 22 32.50 3.21 23.49
C LYS A 22 31.02 3.49 23.23
N MET A 23 30.40 4.38 24.01
CA MET A 23 28.99 4.76 23.85
C MET A 23 28.70 5.34 22.47
N LEU A 24 29.58 6.21 21.95
CA LEU A 24 29.46 6.79 20.61
C LEU A 24 29.51 5.72 19.52
N ARG A 25 30.41 4.75 19.65
CA ARG A 25 30.54 3.64 18.70
C ARG A 25 29.30 2.76 18.68
N GLU A 26 28.76 2.41 19.85
CA GLU A 26 27.53 1.62 19.98
C GLU A 26 26.34 2.36 19.37
N THR A 27 26.16 3.63 19.72
CA THR A 27 25.09 4.50 19.17
C THR A 27 25.16 4.59 17.64
N TYR A 28 26.36 4.71 17.07
CA TYR A 28 26.55 4.77 15.62
C TYR A 28 26.17 3.45 14.93
N ILE A 29 26.51 2.31 15.52
CA ILE A 29 26.11 0.99 15.00
C ILE A 29 24.59 0.86 14.98
N ASP A 30 23.93 1.26 16.06
CA ASP A 30 22.47 1.21 16.17
C ASP A 30 21.80 2.14 15.15
N LEU A 31 22.27 3.38 15.01
CA LEU A 31 21.76 4.31 14.00
C LEU A 31 21.89 3.75 12.58
N LYS A 32 23.02 3.11 12.27
CA LYS A 32 23.24 2.50 10.96
C LYS A 32 22.29 1.32 10.72
N LYS A 33 22.02 0.52 11.74
CA LYS A 33 21.06 -0.59 11.67
C LYS A 33 19.64 -0.07 11.46
N THR A 34 19.19 0.89 12.26
CA THR A 34 17.87 1.52 12.11
C THR A 34 17.73 2.22 10.75
N ALA A 35 18.78 2.87 10.25
CA ALA A 35 18.77 3.46 8.91
C ALA A 35 18.61 2.41 7.81
N ALA A 36 19.26 1.26 7.93
CA ALA A 36 19.13 0.15 6.99
C ALA A 36 17.73 -0.49 7.05
N GLU A 37 17.19 -0.70 8.26
CA GLU A 37 15.81 -1.18 8.45
C GLU A 37 14.80 -0.23 7.83
N ASN A 38 14.96 1.08 8.02
CA ASN A 38 14.14 2.11 7.38
C ASN A 38 14.20 2.06 5.85
N ALA A 39 15.38 1.79 5.28
CA ALA A 39 15.53 1.64 3.83
C ALA A 39 14.80 0.38 3.32
N ILE A 40 14.88 -0.73 4.05
CA ILE A 40 14.14 -1.96 3.72
C ILE A 40 12.63 -1.72 3.81
N PHE A 41 12.14 -1.08 4.89
CA PHE A 41 10.71 -0.78 5.03
C PHE A 41 10.20 0.15 3.92
N LYS A 42 11.01 1.10 3.44
CA LYS A 42 10.67 1.91 2.26
C LYS A 42 10.53 1.08 1.00
N LEU A 43 11.42 0.11 0.78
CA LEU A 43 11.31 -0.79 -0.38
C LEU A 43 10.05 -1.65 -0.28
N VAL A 44 9.80 -2.26 0.88
CA VAL A 44 8.60 -3.07 1.13
C VAL A 44 7.33 -2.24 0.93
N LEU A 45 7.28 -1.02 1.47
CA LEU A 45 6.16 -0.10 1.27
C LEU A 45 5.94 0.18 -0.23
N GLY A 46 7.00 0.49 -0.98
CA GLY A 46 6.91 0.72 -2.42
C GLY A 46 6.38 -0.49 -3.19
N ASP A 47 6.71 -1.71 -2.77
CA ASP A 47 6.16 -2.93 -3.37
C ASP A 47 4.68 -3.13 -3.03
N TYR A 48 4.27 -2.82 -1.79
CA TYR A 48 2.86 -2.79 -1.40
C TYR A 48 2.07 -1.75 -2.20
N GLU A 49 2.59 -0.54 -2.37
CA GLU A 49 1.96 0.52 -3.17
C GLU A 49 1.79 0.09 -4.64
N LYS A 50 2.81 -0.53 -5.25
CA LYS A 50 2.70 -1.09 -6.61
C LYS A 50 1.63 -2.16 -6.70
N TYR A 51 1.60 -3.09 -5.75
CA TYR A 51 0.60 -4.16 -5.74
C TYR A 51 -0.81 -3.61 -5.56
N TYR A 52 -0.98 -2.66 -4.64
CA TYR A 52 -2.22 -1.95 -4.38
C TYR A 52 -2.75 -1.22 -5.62
N ASN A 53 -1.89 -0.44 -6.28
CA ASN A 53 -2.24 0.24 -7.54
C ASN A 53 -2.66 -0.74 -8.63
N ASN A 54 -2.01 -1.90 -8.73
CA ASN A 54 -2.40 -2.95 -9.68
C ASN A 54 -3.80 -3.52 -9.39
N ILE A 55 -4.19 -3.65 -8.12
CA ILE A 55 -5.54 -4.09 -7.74
C ILE A 55 -6.57 -3.06 -8.22
N ILE A 56 -6.34 -1.78 -7.95
CA ILE A 56 -7.22 -0.68 -8.38
C ILE A 56 -7.39 -0.72 -9.90
N ILE A 57 -6.28 -0.79 -10.66
CA ILE A 57 -6.32 -0.83 -12.13
C ILE A 57 -7.12 -2.04 -12.63
N LYS A 58 -6.94 -3.22 -12.03
CA LYS A 58 -7.67 -4.43 -12.43
C LYS A 58 -9.18 -4.30 -12.16
N LYS A 59 -9.56 -3.77 -11.00
CA LYS A 59 -10.97 -3.53 -10.65
C LYS A 59 -11.61 -2.48 -11.56
N GLN A 60 -10.89 -1.40 -11.88
CA GLN A 60 -11.38 -0.40 -12.85
C GLN A 60 -11.62 -1.02 -14.23
N LYS A 61 -10.67 -1.82 -14.73
CA LYS A 61 -10.86 -2.54 -16.00
C LYS A 61 -12.05 -3.49 -15.98
N GLN A 62 -12.29 -4.16 -14.85
CA GLN A 62 -13.45 -5.03 -14.67
C GLN A 62 -14.76 -4.21 -14.71
N TYR A 63 -14.80 -3.07 -14.02
CA TYR A 63 -15.93 -2.14 -14.07
C TYR A 63 -16.21 -1.69 -15.50
N ASP A 64 -15.19 -1.22 -16.22
CA ASP A 64 -15.33 -0.73 -17.60
C ASP A 64 -15.85 -1.83 -18.53
N ALA A 65 -15.36 -3.06 -18.39
CA ALA A 65 -15.83 -4.20 -19.18
C ALA A 65 -17.32 -4.51 -18.92
N PHE A 66 -17.75 -4.55 -17.66
CA PHE A 66 -19.15 -4.76 -17.32
C PHE A 66 -20.05 -3.63 -17.82
N LYS A 67 -19.55 -2.40 -17.79
CA LYS A 67 -20.27 -1.24 -18.30
C LYS A 67 -20.52 -1.35 -19.80
N VAL A 68 -19.48 -1.71 -20.57
CA VAL A 68 -19.64 -1.95 -22.02
C VAL A 68 -20.67 -3.04 -22.32
N ILE A 69 -20.67 -4.14 -21.55
CA ILE A 69 -21.68 -5.21 -21.71
C ILE A 69 -23.08 -4.69 -21.37
N SER A 70 -23.23 -3.94 -20.28
CA SER A 70 -24.52 -3.34 -19.89
C SER A 70 -25.04 -2.40 -20.98
N ASP A 71 -24.20 -1.50 -21.48
CA ASP A 71 -24.56 -0.54 -22.52
C ASP A 71 -24.95 -1.25 -23.83
N TYR A 72 -24.27 -2.36 -24.16
CA TYR A 72 -24.63 -3.20 -25.31
C TYR A 72 -26.00 -3.87 -25.13
N LEU A 73 -26.28 -4.43 -23.95
CA LEU A 73 -27.58 -5.04 -23.64
C LEU A 73 -28.72 -4.01 -23.70
N ASP A 74 -28.51 -2.81 -23.17
CA ASP A 74 -29.46 -1.70 -23.28
C ASP A 74 -29.82 -1.40 -24.74
N ASN A 75 -28.79 -1.26 -25.59
CA ASN A 75 -28.99 -0.99 -27.01
C ASN A 75 -29.72 -2.13 -27.73
N LEU A 76 -29.44 -3.39 -27.38
CA LEU A 76 -30.08 -4.54 -28.00
C LEU A 76 -31.57 -4.58 -27.66
N ILE A 77 -31.92 -4.37 -26.38
CA ILE A 77 -33.30 -4.33 -25.88
C ILE A 77 -34.09 -3.18 -26.55
N MET A 78 -33.46 -2.03 -26.79
CA MET A 78 -34.14 -0.87 -27.37
C MET A 78 -34.30 -0.92 -28.90
N ASN A 79 -33.36 -1.54 -29.62
CA ASN A 79 -33.26 -1.40 -31.08
C ASN A 79 -33.62 -2.66 -31.88
N THR A 80 -34.08 -3.73 -31.23
CA THR A 80 -34.36 -5.01 -31.90
C THR A 80 -35.77 -5.50 -31.55
N ASP A 81 -36.50 -6.05 -32.53
CA ASP A 81 -37.77 -6.75 -32.28
C ASP A 81 -37.47 -8.12 -31.64
N ILE A 82 -37.14 -8.10 -30.35
CA ILE A 82 -36.83 -9.29 -29.55
C ILE A 82 -38.15 -9.92 -29.06
N LEU A 83 -38.26 -11.25 -29.07
CA LEU A 83 -39.42 -11.94 -28.49
C LEU A 83 -39.54 -11.58 -27.00
N SER A 84 -40.76 -11.47 -26.49
CA SER A 84 -41.01 -11.00 -25.12
C SER A 84 -40.30 -11.82 -24.04
N GLU A 85 -40.12 -13.11 -24.27
CA GLU A 85 -39.41 -14.03 -23.36
C GLU A 85 -37.90 -13.74 -23.31
N GLU A 86 -37.28 -13.54 -24.47
CA GLU A 86 -35.86 -13.21 -24.64
C GLU A 86 -35.55 -11.82 -24.07
N ALA A 87 -36.42 -10.83 -24.32
CA ALA A 87 -36.30 -9.50 -23.75
C ALA A 87 -36.39 -9.50 -22.20
N LYS A 88 -37.18 -10.42 -21.64
CA LYS A 88 -37.31 -10.60 -20.18
C LYS A 88 -36.03 -11.18 -19.59
N GLN A 89 -35.47 -12.22 -20.23
CA GLN A 89 -34.20 -12.81 -19.82
C GLN A 89 -33.05 -11.79 -19.87
N MET A 90 -32.96 -11.01 -20.94
CA MET A 90 -31.92 -9.98 -21.08
C MET A 90 -32.01 -8.88 -20.01
N LYS A 91 -33.23 -8.50 -19.60
CA LYS A 91 -33.42 -7.56 -18.48
C LYS A 91 -32.98 -8.15 -17.13
N GLU A 92 -33.18 -9.44 -16.92
CA GLU A 92 -32.70 -10.13 -15.72
C GLU A 92 -31.17 -10.18 -15.69
N ASP A 93 -30.54 -10.55 -16.81
CA ASP A 93 -29.08 -10.57 -16.95
C ASP A 93 -28.47 -9.18 -16.73
N GLN A 94 -29.08 -8.15 -17.32
CA GLN A 94 -28.68 -6.76 -17.12
C GLN A 94 -28.77 -6.33 -15.66
N LYS A 95 -29.85 -6.70 -14.95
CA LYS A 95 -30.01 -6.39 -13.53
C LYS A 95 -28.89 -6.99 -12.69
N GLU A 96 -28.46 -8.21 -13.01
CA GLU A 96 -27.31 -8.84 -12.33
C GLU A 96 -25.99 -8.15 -12.66
N ILE A 97 -25.79 -7.69 -13.90
CA ILE A 97 -24.62 -6.90 -14.30
C ILE A 97 -24.58 -5.56 -13.53
N LEU A 98 -25.70 -4.85 -13.43
CA LEU A 98 -25.79 -3.59 -12.70
C LEU A 98 -25.50 -3.76 -11.20
N LYS A 99 -25.97 -4.86 -10.58
CA LYS A 99 -25.59 -5.19 -9.20
C LYS A 99 -24.08 -5.38 -9.08
N LYS A 100 -23.45 -6.14 -9.97
CA LYS A 100 -21.99 -6.34 -9.98
C LYS A 100 -21.24 -5.03 -10.18
N LEU A 101 -21.71 -4.15 -11.05
CA LEU A 101 -21.14 -2.81 -11.23
C LEU A 101 -21.20 -1.97 -9.95
N SER A 102 -22.34 -1.98 -9.24
CA SER A 102 -22.46 -1.27 -7.97
C SER A 102 -21.52 -1.82 -6.89
N TYR A 103 -21.34 -3.14 -6.86
CA TYR A 103 -20.42 -3.79 -5.92
C TYR A 103 -18.97 -3.42 -6.20
N ILE A 104 -18.52 -3.55 -7.46
CA ILE A 104 -17.14 -3.21 -7.86
C ILE A 104 -16.87 -1.72 -7.62
N ARG A 105 -17.86 -0.86 -7.85
CA ARG A 105 -17.75 0.57 -7.56
C ARG A 105 -17.54 0.84 -6.07
N GLY A 106 -18.30 0.16 -5.20
CA GLY A 106 -18.10 0.26 -3.75
C GLY A 106 -16.69 -0.18 -3.32
N GLU A 107 -16.21 -1.30 -3.88
CA GLU A 107 -14.84 -1.76 -3.60
C GLU A 107 -13.76 -0.77 -4.10
N LEU A 108 -13.98 -0.12 -5.26
CA LEU A 108 -13.08 0.91 -5.77
C LEU A 108 -13.10 2.17 -4.88
N ASP A 109 -14.28 2.61 -4.46
CA ASP A 109 -14.44 3.76 -3.57
C ASP A 109 -13.73 3.51 -2.23
N GLU A 110 -13.80 2.30 -1.67
CA GLU A 110 -13.05 1.92 -0.46
C GLU A 110 -11.52 1.89 -0.66
N LEU A 111 -11.06 1.49 -1.84
CA LEU A 111 -9.63 1.41 -2.18
C LEU A 111 -9.03 2.75 -2.62
N MET A 112 -9.82 3.78 -2.87
CA MET A 112 -9.33 5.09 -3.32
C MET A 112 -9.35 6.17 -2.22
N ILE A 113 -9.66 5.78 -0.97
CA ILE A 113 -9.56 6.59 0.26
C ILE A 113 -8.10 6.68 0.71
#